data_AF-A0A4D4KL22-F1
#
_entry.id   AF-A0A4D4KL22-F1
#
_cell.length_a   1.000
_cell.length_b   1.000
_cell.length_c   1.000
_cell.angle_alpha   90.00
_cell.angle_beta   90.00
_cell.angle_gamma   90.00
#
_symmetry.space_group_name_H-M   'P 1'
#
loop_
_entity.id
_entity.type
_entity.pdbx_description
1 polymer ?
#
loop_
_entity_poly.entity_id
_entity_poly.type
_entity_poly.pdbx_seq_one_letter_code
_entity_poly.pdbx_strand_id
1 'polypeptide(L)'
;MHDPASSPSSPDRPPQPGQAPGPGDETPGYEVAHDIVGLVIAWYSRALLLARRSGDQQRLEELKMQRQKCVEDQQRLQDAGPKEIARIAAEYATRLKELEAAEPGPES
;
A
#
# COMPACT_ATOMS: atom_id res chain seq x y z
N MET A 1 -26.68 43.34 -25.24
CA MET A 1 -27.20 42.14 -25.92
C MET A 1 -26.06 41.56 -26.77
N HIS A 2 -25.77 40.27 -26.56
CA HIS A 2 -24.91 39.31 -27.30
C HIS A 2 -23.35 39.31 -27.19
N ASP A 3 -22.89 38.10 -26.86
CA ASP A 3 -21.57 37.43 -26.71
C ASP A 3 -20.44 37.68 -27.73
N PRO A 4 -19.20 37.35 -27.33
CA PRO A 4 -18.26 36.57 -28.12
C PRO A 4 -18.11 35.13 -27.57
N ALA A 5 -18.66 34.16 -28.29
CA ALA A 5 -18.46 32.73 -28.06
C ALA A 5 -17.23 32.20 -28.84
N SER A 6 -16.55 31.21 -28.24
CA SER A 6 -15.67 30.18 -28.84
C SER A 6 -14.23 30.62 -29.17
N SER A 7 -13.13 29.99 -28.70
CA SER A 7 -12.90 28.63 -28.18
C SER A 7 -11.58 28.58 -27.36
N PRO A 8 -11.47 27.78 -26.29
CA PRO A 8 -10.18 27.31 -25.80
C PRO A 8 -9.77 26.05 -26.58
N SER A 9 -8.91 26.19 -27.59
CA SER A 9 -8.23 25.04 -28.21
C SER A 9 -7.07 24.60 -27.32
N SER A 10 -7.38 23.81 -26.29
CA SER A 10 -6.39 22.94 -25.68
C SER A 10 -5.95 21.92 -26.73
N PRO A 11 -4.66 21.73 -27.02
CA PRO A 11 -4.25 20.66 -27.90
C PRO A 11 -4.56 19.33 -27.21
N ASP A 12 -5.30 18.51 -27.96
CA ASP A 12 -5.35 17.06 -27.90
C ASP A 12 -4.01 16.49 -27.43
N ARG A 13 -3.89 16.26 -26.12
CA ARG A 13 -2.76 15.52 -25.55
C ARG A 13 -3.17 14.05 -25.61
N PRO A 14 -2.43 13.20 -26.32
CA PRO A 14 -2.72 11.76 -26.31
C PRO A 14 -2.70 11.27 -24.86
N PRO A 15 -3.58 10.33 -24.48
CA PRO A 15 -3.59 9.80 -23.12
C PRO A 15 -2.19 9.23 -22.84
N GLN A 16 -1.55 9.76 -21.80
CA GLN A 16 -0.28 9.22 -21.35
C GLN A 16 -0.53 7.80 -20.82
N PRO A 17 0.28 6.80 -21.20
CA PRO A 17 0.25 5.49 -20.55
C PRO A 17 0.69 5.69 -19.10
N GLY A 18 -0.26 5.67 -18.18
CA GLY A 18 -0.09 6.12 -16.79
C GLY A 18 -1.22 6.99 -16.26
N GLN A 19 -2.32 7.16 -17.00
CA GLN A 19 -3.54 7.72 -16.47
C GLN A 19 -4.01 6.85 -15.30
N ALA A 20 -3.81 7.35 -14.09
CA ALA A 20 -4.21 6.73 -12.84
C ALA A 20 -5.66 6.23 -12.92
N PRO A 21 -5.98 5.07 -12.30
CA PRO A 21 -7.36 4.60 -12.24
C PRO A 21 -8.24 5.72 -11.67
N GLY A 22 -9.35 6.00 -12.36
CA GLY A 22 -10.30 7.02 -11.95
C GLY A 22 -10.89 6.73 -10.55
N PRO A 23 -11.53 7.71 -9.90
CA PRO A 23 -11.96 7.63 -8.50
C PRO A 23 -13.21 6.76 -8.30
N GLY A 24 -13.27 5.57 -8.92
CA GLY A 24 -14.43 4.68 -8.85
C GLY A 24 -14.19 3.25 -9.31
N ASP A 25 -12.95 2.84 -9.57
CA ASP A 25 -12.59 1.42 -9.73
C ASP A 25 -12.00 0.87 -8.42
N GLU A 26 -12.61 1.26 -7.30
CA GLU A 26 -12.43 0.63 -6.00
C GLU A 26 -13.06 -0.76 -6.11
N THR A 27 -12.35 -1.69 -6.76
CA THR A 27 -12.73 -3.09 -6.67
C THR A 27 -12.66 -3.42 -5.18
N PRO A 28 -13.69 -4.00 -4.55
CA PRO A 28 -13.71 -4.21 -3.10
C PRO A 28 -12.54 -5.07 -2.57
N GLY A 29 -11.80 -5.73 -3.46
CA GLY A 29 -10.54 -6.39 -3.12
C GLY A 29 -9.33 -5.44 -3.01
N TYR A 30 -9.29 -4.33 -3.76
CA TYR A 30 -8.17 -3.38 -3.77
C TYR A 30 -8.05 -2.67 -2.43
N GLU A 31 -9.12 -2.03 -1.96
CA GLU A 31 -9.12 -1.33 -0.67
C GLU A 31 -8.73 -2.26 0.47
N VAL A 32 -9.32 -3.47 0.50
CA VAL A 32 -9.00 -4.49 1.50
C VAL A 32 -7.53 -4.90 1.42
N ALA A 33 -6.99 -5.15 0.22
CA ALA A 33 -5.57 -5.48 0.06
C ALA A 33 -4.67 -4.33 0.53
N HIS A 34 -5.01 -3.10 0.13
CA HIS A 34 -4.27 -1.89 0.46
C HIS A 34 -4.25 -1.63 1.97
N ASP A 35 -5.39 -1.81 2.65
CA ASP A 35 -5.51 -1.67 4.09
C ASP A 35 -4.70 -2.73 4.84
N ILE A 36 -4.82 -4.01 4.46
CA ILE A 36 -4.07 -5.09 5.13
C ILE A 36 -2.56 -4.89 4.96
N VAL A 37 -2.10 -4.54 3.76
CA VAL A 37 -0.68 -4.22 3.52
C VAL A 37 -0.26 -3.01 4.35
N GLY A 38 -1.11 -1.98 4.45
CA GLY A 38 -0.90 -0.80 5.29
C GLY A 38 -0.74 -1.15 6.78
N LEU A 39 -1.58 -2.05 7.31
CA LEU A 39 -1.47 -2.54 8.69
C LEU A 39 -0.14 -3.26 8.95
N VAL A 40 0.30 -4.10 8.01
CA VAL A 40 1.61 -4.78 8.11
C VAL A 40 2.78 -3.78 8.07
N ILE A 41 2.71 -2.75 7.23
CA ILE A 41 3.71 -1.67 7.20
C ILE A 41 3.73 -0.91 8.54
N ALA A 42 2.57 -0.62 9.11
CA ALA A 42 2.44 0.05 10.40
C ALA A 42 3.05 -0.80 11.53
N TRP A 43 2.80 -2.11 11.52
CA TRP A 43 3.40 -3.07 12.45
C TRP A 43 4.93 -3.04 12.38
N TYR A 44 5.50 -3.17 11.17
CA TYR A 44 6.96 -3.11 10.98
C TYR A 44 7.54 -1.76 11.41
N SER A 45 6.81 -0.67 11.19
CA SER A 45 7.24 0.67 11.62
C SER A 45 7.29 0.79 13.15
N ARG A 46 6.34 0.18 13.88
CA ARG A 46 6.37 0.09 15.34
C ARG A 46 7.53 -0.80 15.82
N ALA A 47 7.71 -1.96 15.22
CA ALA A 47 8.81 -2.87 15.54
C ALA A 47 10.19 -2.21 15.30
N LEU A 48 10.33 -1.41 14.24
CA LEU A 48 11.53 -0.61 13.97
C LEU A 48 11.82 0.39 15.08
N LEU A 49 10.79 1.07 15.60
CA LEU A 49 10.97 2.03 16.70
C LEU A 49 11.44 1.32 17.98
N LEU A 50 10.90 0.14 18.27
CA LEU A 50 11.32 -0.68 19.41
C LEU A 50 12.76 -1.18 19.24
N ALA A 51 13.11 -1.75 18.09
CA ALA A 51 14.47 -2.21 17.80
C ALA A 51 15.49 -1.06 17.87
N ARG A 52 15.10 0.15 17.40
CA ARG A 52 15.92 1.36 17.53
C ARG A 52 16.17 1.75 18.97
N ARG A 53 15.15 1.62 19.83
CA ARG A 53 15.27 1.91 21.26
C ARG A 53 16.16 0.88 21.97
N SER A 54 16.06 -0.39 21.60
CA SER A 54 16.88 -1.47 22.16
C SER A 54 18.33 -1.48 21.63
N GLY A 55 18.62 -0.74 20.56
CA GLY A 55 19.94 -0.71 19.93
C GLY A 55 20.26 -1.93 19.05
N ASP A 56 19.25 -2.72 18.69
CA ASP A 56 19.41 -3.95 17.92
C ASP A 56 19.50 -3.62 16.42
N GLN A 57 20.74 -3.38 15.96
CA GLN A 57 20.99 -3.00 14.57
C GLN A 57 20.67 -4.10 13.56
N GLN A 58 20.90 -5.37 13.90
CA GLN A 58 20.58 -6.46 12.99
C GLN A 58 19.07 -6.53 12.77
N ARG A 59 18.30 -6.50 13.85
CA ARG A 59 16.84 -6.51 13.78
C ARG A 59 16.29 -5.27 13.09
N LEU A 60 16.93 -4.10 13.24
CA LEU A 60 16.56 -2.89 12.50
C LEU A 60 16.68 -3.07 10.99
N GLU A 61 17.82 -3.58 10.51
CA GLU A 61 18.04 -3.76 9.08
C GLU A 61 17.07 -4.80 8.49
N GLU A 62 16.84 -5.91 9.20
CA GLU A 62 15.85 -6.92 8.81
C GLU A 62 14.44 -6.32 8.70
N LEU A 63 14.00 -5.57 9.70
CA LEU A 63 12.68 -4.94 9.71
C LEU A 63 12.54 -3.86 8.62
N LYS A 64 13.61 -3.12 8.29
CA LYS A 64 13.61 -2.16 7.19
C LYS A 64 13.43 -2.85 5.84
N MET A 65 14.16 -3.94 5.60
CA MET A 65 14.04 -4.72 4.36
C MET A 65 12.62 -5.28 4.21
N GLN A 66 12.04 -5.84 5.27
CA GLN A 66 10.68 -6.36 5.23
C GLN A 66 9.65 -5.25 4.99
N ARG A 67 9.79 -4.09 5.66
CA ARG A 67 8.92 -2.93 5.42
C ARG A 67 9.01 -2.45 3.98
N GLN A 68 10.22 -2.39 3.41
CA GLN A 68 10.42 -1.93 2.03
C GLN A 68 9.70 -2.85 1.03
N LYS A 69 9.81 -4.17 1.22
CA LYS A 69 9.08 -5.15 0.41
C LYS A 69 7.57 -4.93 0.46
N CYS A 70 7.01 -4.64 1.64
CA CYS A 70 5.59 -4.34 1.77
C CYS A 70 5.17 -3.07 1.04
N VAL A 71 6.01 -2.04 1.02
CA VAL A 71 5.76 -0.80 0.26
C VAL A 71 5.82 -1.05 -1.25
N GLU A 72 6.70 -1.92 -1.72
CA GLU A 72 6.74 -2.35 -3.12
C GLU A 72 5.49 -3.15 -3.51
N ASP A 73 5.05 -4.07 -2.66
CA ASP A 73 3.80 -4.82 -2.87
C ASP A 73 2.57 -3.88 -2.87
N GLN A 74 2.55 -2.86 -2.00
CA GLN A 74 1.48 -1.85 -1.98
C GLN A 74 1.42 -1.02 -3.27
N GLN A 75 2.58 -0.63 -3.81
CA GLN A 75 2.64 0.05 -5.11
C GLN A 75 2.20 -0.89 -6.23
N ARG A 76 2.61 -2.15 -6.19
CA ARG A 76 2.21 -3.16 -7.18
C ARG A 76 0.70 -3.40 -7.19
N LEU A 77 0.01 -3.22 -6.06
CA LEU A 77 -1.46 -3.29 -6.02
C LEU A 77 -2.13 -2.26 -6.94
N GLN A 78 -1.52 -1.10 -7.19
CA GLN A 78 -2.09 -0.05 -8.05
C GLN A 78 -2.19 -0.49 -9.52
N ASP A 79 -1.22 -1.27 -9.98
CA ASP A 79 -1.17 -1.82 -11.35
C ASP A 79 -1.70 -3.27 -11.42
N ALA A 80 -2.02 -3.88 -10.28
CA ALA A 80 -2.43 -5.27 -10.20
C ALA A 80 -3.88 -5.47 -10.64
N GLY A 81 -4.13 -6.56 -11.36
CA GLY A 81 -5.49 -7.01 -11.64
C GLY A 81 -6.18 -7.61 -10.41
N PRO A 82 -7.52 -7.73 -10.41
CA PRO A 82 -8.32 -8.17 -9.26
C PRO A 82 -7.92 -9.55 -8.71
N LYS A 83 -7.44 -10.46 -9.57
CA LYS A 83 -6.95 -11.78 -9.15
C LYS A 83 -5.65 -11.70 -8.33
N GLU A 84 -4.74 -10.81 -8.72
CA GLU A 84 -3.48 -10.60 -8.02
C GLU A 84 -3.72 -9.84 -6.71
N ILE A 85 -4.61 -8.85 -6.73
CA ILE A 85 -5.06 -8.13 -5.54
C ILE A 85 -5.61 -9.09 -4.47
N ALA A 86 -6.54 -9.98 -4.85
CA ALA A 86 -7.12 -10.95 -3.92
C ALA A 86 -6.06 -11.92 -3.34
N ARG A 87 -5.07 -12.28 -4.15
CA ARG A 87 -3.95 -13.11 -3.72
C ARG A 87 -3.09 -12.38 -2.70
N ILE A 88 -2.68 -11.14 -3.00
CA ILE A 88 -1.88 -10.31 -2.09
C ILE A 88 -2.64 -10.08 -0.79
N ALA A 89 -3.94 -9.78 -0.84
CA ALA A 89 -4.78 -9.62 0.36
C ALA A 89 -4.75 -10.87 1.25
N ALA A 90 -4.90 -12.07 0.69
CA ALA A 90 -4.89 -13.31 1.45
C ALA A 90 -3.51 -13.64 2.07
N GLU A 91 -2.44 -13.40 1.31
CA GLU A 91 -1.05 -13.57 1.79
C GLU A 91 -0.75 -12.61 2.95
N TYR A 92 -1.11 -11.33 2.80
CA TYR A 92 -0.90 -10.32 3.83
C TYR A 92 -1.84 -10.48 5.03
N ALA A 93 -3.06 -11.00 4.84
CA ALA A 93 -3.97 -11.30 5.96
C ALA A 93 -3.41 -12.41 6.85
N THR A 94 -2.83 -13.45 6.24
CA THR A 94 -2.16 -14.53 6.97
C THR A 94 -0.94 -13.97 7.71
N ARG A 95 -0.11 -13.19 7.02
CA ARG A 95 1.09 -12.61 7.62
C ARG A 95 0.77 -11.64 8.75
N LEU A 96 -0.29 -10.84 8.63
CA LEU A 96 -0.73 -9.93 9.68
C LEU A 96 -1.08 -10.72 10.95
N LYS A 97 -1.86 -11.81 10.82
CA LYS A 97 -2.20 -12.68 11.96
C LYS A 97 -0.96 -13.28 12.62
N GLU A 98 0.02 -13.72 11.83
CA GLU A 98 1.29 -14.24 12.35
C GLU A 98 2.08 -13.16 13.10
N LEU A 99 2.12 -11.93 12.57
CA LEU A 99 2.80 -10.80 13.19
C LEU A 99 2.11 -10.35 14.49
N GLU A 100 0.77 -10.32 14.50
CA GLU A 100 -0.03 -10.05 15.70
C GLU A 100 0.14 -11.13 16.76
N ALA A 101 0.27 -12.41 16.35
CA ALA A 101 0.58 -13.51 17.26
C ALA A 101 2.04 -13.50 17.76
N ALA A 102 2.95 -12.91 16.98
CA ALA A 102 4.39 -12.85 17.29
C ALA A 102 4.79 -11.59 18.09
N GLU A 103 3.97 -10.54 18.15
CA GLU A 103 4.11 -9.56 19.23
C GLU A 103 3.63 -10.23 20.53
N PRO A 104 4.52 -10.47 21.52
CA PRO A 104 4.03 -10.70 22.86
C PRO A 104 3.35 -9.40 23.29
N GLY A 105 2.02 -9.39 23.27
CA GLY A 105 1.27 -8.46 24.10
C GLY A 105 1.84 -8.56 25.52
N PRO A 106 1.98 -7.45 26.26
CA PRO A 106 2.30 -7.56 27.66
C PRO A 106 1.20 -8.43 28.29
N GLU A 107 1.62 -9.43 29.07
CA GLU A 107 0.79 -10.20 30.01
C GLU A 107 0.15 -11.51 29.52
N SER A 108 0.63 -12.61 30.09
CA SER A 108 -0.17 -13.47 30.96
C SER A 108 0.63 -13.80 32.20
#